data_AF-A0A176RX97-F1
#
_entry.id   AF-A0A176RX97-F1
#
_cell.length_a   1.000
_cell.length_b   1.000
_cell.length_c   1.000
_cell.angle_alpha   90.00
_cell.angle_beta   90.00
_cell.angle_gamma   90.00
#
_symmetry.space_group_name_H-M   'P 1'
#
loop_
_entity.id
_entity.type
_entity.pdbx_description
1 polymer ?
#
loop_
_entity_poly.entity_id
_entity_poly.type
_entity_poly.pdbx_seq_one_letter_code
_entity_poly.pdbx_strand_id
1 'polypeptide(L)'
;LERDRASSSPSYGGNKALLIGIVVGSVFSLLLGLIFLTPLLIQEKSVEPSNLTPLVSVTKQPTDKPVIKNEAEAKFMPKLKPLRRYRDQLKQGGKGPLMLKLPGGTFKMGSANSLPYHDERPQHEVTLQSFSMSRYEITFEEYDPFAKATGHSLPDDRGWGREKRPVINVN
;
A
#
# COMPACT_ATOMS: atom_id res chain seq x y z
N LEU A 1 4.01 -51.99 73.02
CA LEU A 1 2.56 -51.88 73.26
C LEU A 1 2.38 -50.89 74.39
N GLU A 2 1.56 -49.85 74.38
CA GLU A 2 0.62 -49.26 73.43
C GLU A 2 -0.01 -48.09 74.22
N ARG A 3 0.05 -46.85 73.71
CA ARG A 3 -0.88 -45.71 73.93
C ARG A 3 -1.14 -45.17 75.36
N ASP A 4 -1.42 -43.91 75.63
CA ASP A 4 -1.34 -42.60 74.97
C ASP A 4 -1.56 -41.61 76.14
N ARG A 5 -0.73 -40.59 76.29
CA ARG A 5 -1.00 -39.46 77.20
C ARG A 5 -0.90 -38.17 76.40
N ALA A 6 -2.05 -37.56 76.16
CA ALA A 6 -2.22 -36.30 75.47
C ALA A 6 -1.53 -35.14 76.21
N SER A 7 -0.92 -34.22 75.47
CA SER A 7 -0.62 -32.87 75.93
C SER A 7 -0.45 -31.88 74.76
N SER A 8 -1.01 -30.69 74.98
CA SER A 8 -0.75 -29.38 74.36
C SER A 8 -1.52 -28.97 73.10
N SER A 9 -2.50 -28.08 73.34
CA SER A 9 -2.88 -26.96 72.47
C SER A 9 -1.78 -25.86 72.52
N PRO A 10 -1.65 -25.02 71.47
CA PRO A 10 -2.09 -23.61 71.55
C PRO A 10 -2.80 -23.15 70.25
N SER A 11 -3.86 -22.36 70.29
CA SER A 11 -3.96 -20.92 70.63
C SER A 11 -3.54 -19.96 69.51
N TYR A 12 -4.41 -18.97 69.35
CA TYR A 12 -4.57 -17.93 68.33
C TYR A 12 -3.37 -16.96 68.16
N GLY A 13 -3.15 -16.54 66.91
CA GLY A 13 -2.46 -15.29 66.54
C GLY A 13 -2.63 -15.08 65.04
N GLY A 14 -3.41 -14.13 64.53
CA GLY A 14 -3.47 -12.72 64.93
C GLY A 14 -2.88 -11.87 63.80
N ASN A 15 -3.77 -11.36 62.94
CA ASN A 15 -3.67 -10.02 62.36
C ASN A 15 -2.62 -9.73 61.27
N LYS A 16 -2.15 -10.71 60.49
CA LYS A 16 -1.25 -10.44 59.33
C LYS A 16 -1.94 -10.54 57.97
N ALA A 17 -2.92 -11.44 57.83
CA ALA A 17 -3.59 -11.67 56.55
C ALA A 17 -4.60 -10.56 56.17
N LEU A 18 -5.15 -9.83 57.15
CA LEU A 18 -6.18 -8.82 56.89
C LEU A 18 -5.61 -7.47 56.38
N LEU A 19 -4.39 -7.10 56.79
CA LEU A 19 -3.79 -5.82 56.41
C LEU A 19 -3.17 -5.83 55.00
N ILE A 20 -2.71 -6.98 54.51
CA ILE A 20 -2.09 -7.09 53.17
C ILE A 20 -3.15 -6.97 52.05
N GLY A 21 -4.38 -7.45 52.29
CA GLY A 21 -5.47 -7.36 51.30
C GLY A 21 -5.95 -5.93 51.01
N ILE A 22 -5.82 -5.00 51.96
CA ILE A 22 -6.33 -3.62 51.83
C ILE A 22 -5.37 -2.75 51.01
N VAL A 23 -4.05 -2.95 51.15
CA VAL A 23 -3.04 -2.13 50.45
C VAL A 23 -2.97 -2.46 48.96
N VAL A 24 -3.12 -3.73 48.57
CA VAL A 24 -3.03 -4.15 47.16
C VAL A 24 -4.30 -3.77 46.36
N GLY A 25 -5.48 -3.75 46.99
CA GLY A 25 -6.72 -3.28 46.35
C GLY A 25 -6.76 -1.77 46.11
N SER A 26 -6.18 -0.98 47.02
CA SER A 26 -6.23 0.49 46.94
C SER A 26 -5.40 1.07 45.79
N VAL A 27 -4.26 0.44 45.45
CA VAL A 27 -3.39 0.91 44.35
C VAL A 27 -3.98 0.54 42.97
N PHE A 28 -4.68 -0.59 42.85
CA PHE A 28 -5.28 -1.02 41.58
C PHE A 28 -6.55 -0.23 41.21
N SER A 29 -7.36 0.18 42.20
CA SER A 29 -8.49 1.09 41.95
C SER A 29 -8.06 2.52 41.55
N LEU A 30 -6.90 3.00 42.02
CA LEU A 30 -6.40 4.33 41.64
C LEU A 30 -5.84 4.38 40.21
N LEU A 31 -5.29 3.26 39.70
CA LEU A 31 -4.73 3.22 38.34
C LEU A 31 -5.81 3.08 37.24
N LEU A 32 -6.90 2.35 37.51
CA LEU A 32 -8.04 2.20 36.60
C LEU A 32 -8.95 3.45 36.58
N GLY A 33 -9.03 4.20 37.68
CA GLY A 33 -9.80 5.45 37.76
C GLY A 33 -9.24 6.58 36.89
N LEU A 34 -7.93 6.63 36.64
CA LEU A 34 -7.30 7.63 35.76
C LEU A 34 -7.58 7.42 34.27
N ILE A 35 -7.93 6.20 33.86
CA ILE A 35 -8.24 5.86 32.47
C ILE A 35 -9.70 6.21 32.12
N PHE A 36 -10.61 6.23 33.10
CA PHE A 36 -12.02 6.59 32.88
C PHE A 36 -12.38 8.05 33.20
N LEU A 37 -11.48 8.82 33.84
CA LEU A 37 -11.68 10.26 34.12
C LEU A 37 -11.06 11.20 33.08
N THR A 38 -10.55 10.67 31.95
CA THR A 38 -9.88 11.46 30.91
C THR A 38 -10.63 11.57 29.58
N PRO A 39 -11.90 12.00 29.58
CA PRO A 39 -12.38 12.80 28.46
C PRO A 39 -12.91 14.14 29.00
N LEU A 40 -12.05 14.95 29.62
CA LEU A 40 -12.41 16.34 29.93
C LEU A 40 -11.20 17.28 29.84
N LEU A 41 -10.40 17.11 28.79
CA LEU A 41 -9.36 18.09 28.40
C LEU A 41 -9.05 18.06 26.90
N ILE A 42 -10.02 17.67 26.07
CA ILE A 42 -10.04 18.09 24.67
C ILE A 42 -11.00 19.26 24.59
N GLN A 43 -10.44 20.43 24.83
CA GLN A 43 -11.03 21.70 24.47
C GLN A 43 -11.17 21.70 22.94
N GLU A 44 -12.40 21.68 22.42
CA GLU A 44 -12.65 22.10 21.04
C GLU A 44 -12.22 23.56 20.93
N LYS A 45 -10.95 23.78 20.58
CA LYS A 45 -10.52 25.06 20.09
C LYS A 45 -11.08 25.18 18.68
N SER A 46 -12.22 25.86 18.59
CA SER A 46 -12.74 26.49 17.39
C SER A 46 -11.58 27.01 16.54
N VAL A 47 -11.25 26.28 15.46
CA VAL A 47 -10.43 26.78 14.37
C VAL A 47 -11.38 27.43 13.40
N GLU A 48 -11.42 28.75 13.49
CA GLU A 48 -12.07 29.65 12.56
C GLU A 48 -11.63 29.31 11.12
N PRO A 49 -12.57 29.17 10.16
CA PRO A 49 -12.23 28.84 8.78
C PRO A 49 -11.53 30.04 8.16
N SER A 50 -10.20 30.01 8.14
CA SER A 50 -9.42 30.96 7.36
C SER A 50 -9.82 30.82 5.89
N ASN A 51 -10.34 31.93 5.36
CA ASN A 51 -10.66 32.17 3.97
C ASN A 51 -9.45 31.87 3.08
N LEU A 52 -9.36 30.64 2.59
CA LEU A 52 -8.63 30.31 1.38
C LEU A 52 -9.67 30.09 0.31
N THR A 53 -9.95 31.13 -0.45
CA THR A 53 -10.65 31.06 -1.72
C THR A 53 -9.84 30.16 -2.65
N PRO A 54 -10.33 29.00 -3.11
CA PRO A 54 -9.89 28.45 -4.37
C PRO A 54 -10.80 29.07 -5.43
N LEU A 55 -10.36 30.17 -6.04
CA LEU A 55 -10.84 30.50 -7.38
C LEU A 55 -10.25 29.49 -8.37
N VAL A 56 -10.73 28.26 -8.31
CA VAL A 56 -10.77 27.36 -9.46
C VAL A 56 -12.14 26.73 -9.43
N SER A 57 -13.07 27.38 -10.13
CA SER A 57 -14.36 26.82 -10.50
C SER A 57 -14.16 25.39 -10.97
N VAL A 58 -14.77 24.45 -10.28
CA VAL A 58 -15.10 23.13 -10.81
C VAL A 58 -16.11 23.37 -11.93
N THR A 59 -15.61 23.79 -13.09
CA THR A 59 -16.33 23.67 -14.33
C THR A 59 -16.21 22.20 -14.70
N LYS A 60 -17.26 21.46 -14.34
CA LYS A 60 -17.74 20.24 -14.99
C LYS A 60 -16.63 19.41 -15.63
N GLN A 61 -16.28 18.32 -14.98
CA GLN A 61 -15.84 17.11 -15.67
C GLN A 61 -16.69 16.97 -16.95
N PRO A 62 -16.12 17.12 -18.16
CA PRO A 62 -16.86 16.85 -19.36
C PRO A 62 -17.03 15.34 -19.38
N THR A 63 -18.19 14.88 -18.90
CA THR A 63 -18.80 13.67 -19.42
C THR A 63 -19.26 13.95 -20.84
N ASP A 64 -18.30 14.24 -21.72
CA ASP A 64 -18.44 13.93 -23.12
C ASP A 64 -17.52 12.74 -23.32
N LYS A 65 -18.14 11.55 -23.42
CA LYS A 65 -17.58 10.48 -24.24
C LYS A 65 -16.93 11.15 -25.44
N PRO A 66 -15.66 10.88 -25.79
CA PRO A 66 -15.27 11.11 -27.16
C PRO A 66 -16.26 10.29 -27.98
N VAL A 67 -17.15 10.99 -28.69
CA VAL A 67 -17.96 10.37 -29.73
C VAL A 67 -16.93 9.93 -30.75
N ILE A 68 -16.49 8.69 -30.61
CA ILE A 68 -15.69 7.97 -31.60
C ILE A 68 -16.59 7.93 -32.84
N LYS A 69 -16.48 8.95 -33.69
CA LYS A 69 -17.16 9.00 -34.99
C LYS A 69 -16.44 8.10 -35.99
N ASN A 70 -16.04 6.90 -35.58
CA ASN A 70 -15.60 5.80 -36.46
C ASN A 70 -15.47 4.52 -35.61
N GLU A 71 -16.56 3.76 -35.45
CA GLU A 71 -16.51 2.36 -34.98
C GLU A 71 -15.55 1.49 -35.82
N ALA A 72 -15.17 1.96 -37.01
CA ALA A 72 -14.18 1.36 -37.89
C ALA A 72 -12.73 1.41 -37.37
N GLU A 73 -12.31 2.45 -36.63
CA GLU A 73 -10.93 2.52 -36.09
C GLU A 73 -10.74 1.62 -34.87
N ALA A 74 -11.78 1.46 -34.03
CA ALA A 74 -11.78 0.48 -32.94
C ALA A 74 -11.74 -0.97 -33.45
N LYS A 75 -12.09 -1.20 -34.72
CA LYS A 75 -12.05 -2.51 -35.39
C LYS A 75 -10.66 -2.87 -35.93
N PHE A 76 -9.70 -1.93 -35.93
CA PHE A 76 -8.38 -2.09 -36.55
C PHE A 76 -7.21 -2.20 -35.56
N MET A 77 -7.45 -2.52 -34.29
CA MET A 77 -6.40 -3.18 -33.51
C MET A 77 -6.62 -4.68 -33.62
N PRO A 78 -5.84 -5.43 -34.45
CA PRO A 78 -5.82 -6.87 -34.28
C PRO A 78 -5.52 -7.11 -32.81
N LYS A 79 -6.38 -7.83 -32.09
CA LYS A 79 -6.11 -8.23 -30.71
C LYS A 79 -4.82 -9.04 -30.75
N LEU A 80 -3.67 -8.39 -30.54
CA LEU A 80 -2.36 -9.01 -30.67
C LEU A 80 -2.29 -10.11 -29.61
N LYS A 81 -2.28 -11.37 -30.07
CA LYS A 81 -2.07 -12.51 -29.19
C LYS A 81 -0.57 -12.62 -28.93
N PRO A 82 -0.12 -12.60 -27.66
CA PRO A 82 1.29 -12.81 -27.36
C PRO A 82 1.77 -14.16 -27.91
N LEU A 83 2.94 -14.17 -28.54
CA LEU A 83 3.61 -15.38 -29.04
C LEU A 83 4.03 -16.31 -27.89
N ARG A 84 4.40 -15.75 -26.74
CA ARG A 84 4.81 -16.51 -25.56
C ARG A 84 4.56 -15.70 -24.30
N ARG A 85 4.22 -16.40 -23.21
CA ARG A 85 4.24 -15.85 -21.85
C ARG A 85 5.28 -16.61 -21.04
N TYR A 86 6.16 -15.92 -20.32
CA TYR A 86 7.21 -16.56 -19.55
C TYR A 86 7.67 -15.69 -18.37
N ARG A 87 8.33 -16.31 -17.41
CA ARG A 87 9.11 -15.66 -16.36
C ARG A 87 10.49 -16.29 -16.36
N ASP A 88 11.53 -15.48 -16.33
CA ASP A 88 12.90 -15.97 -16.25
C ASP A 88 13.24 -16.39 -14.83
N GLN A 89 14.07 -17.41 -14.68
CA GLN A 89 14.60 -17.81 -13.38
C GLN A 89 15.81 -16.92 -13.07
N LEU A 90 15.80 -16.24 -11.92
CA LEU A 90 16.90 -15.35 -11.54
C LEU A 90 18.04 -16.16 -10.89
N LYS A 91 19.29 -15.72 -11.11
CA LYS A 91 20.50 -16.39 -10.59
C LYS A 91 20.51 -16.50 -9.06
N GLN A 92 19.93 -15.52 -8.37
CA GLN A 92 19.83 -15.50 -6.91
C GLN A 92 18.57 -16.22 -6.38
N GLY A 93 17.87 -16.97 -7.23
CA GLY A 93 16.59 -17.58 -6.90
C GLY A 93 15.40 -16.66 -7.17
N GLY A 94 14.20 -17.24 -7.18
CA GLY A 94 12.98 -16.53 -7.56
C GLY A 94 12.78 -16.39 -9.08
N LYS A 95 11.68 -15.73 -9.46
CA LYS A 95 11.28 -15.52 -10.85
C LYS A 95 11.27 -14.03 -11.16
N GLY A 96 11.73 -13.68 -12.36
CA GLY A 96 11.59 -12.32 -12.89
C GLY A 96 10.14 -11.96 -13.21
N PRO A 97 9.92 -10.72 -13.70
CA PRO A 97 8.60 -10.23 -14.09
C PRO A 97 7.93 -11.12 -15.15
N LEU A 98 6.59 -11.10 -15.20
CA LEU A 98 5.86 -11.80 -16.25
C LEU A 98 6.06 -11.09 -17.59
N MET A 99 6.79 -11.73 -18.48
CA MET A 99 7.08 -11.22 -19.82
C MET A 99 6.10 -11.78 -20.85
N LEU A 100 5.71 -10.92 -21.80
CA LEU A 100 4.94 -11.27 -22.99
C LEU A 100 5.81 -11.03 -24.22
N LYS A 101 6.06 -12.08 -25.01
CA LYS A 101 6.67 -11.92 -26.33
C LYS A 101 5.59 -11.51 -27.32
N LEU A 102 5.68 -10.29 -27.83
CA LEU A 102 4.76 -9.74 -28.81
C LEU A 102 5.28 -9.99 -30.23
N PRO A 103 4.38 -10.26 -31.19
CA PRO A 103 4.78 -10.28 -32.60
C PRO A 103 5.20 -8.87 -33.04
N GLY A 104 6.13 -8.80 -33.99
CA GLY A 104 6.41 -7.56 -34.70
C GLY A 104 5.24 -7.11 -35.56
N GLY A 105 5.27 -5.86 -35.99
CA GLY A 105 4.23 -5.27 -36.81
C GLY A 105 4.46 -3.78 -37.06
N THR A 106 3.57 -3.20 -37.87
CA THR A 106 3.55 -1.76 -38.15
C THR A 106 2.30 -1.14 -37.54
N PHE A 107 2.46 -0.01 -36.87
CA PHE A 107 1.36 0.76 -36.28
C PHE A 107 1.62 2.26 -36.37
N LYS A 108 0.60 3.08 -36.12
CA LYS A 108 0.74 4.53 -36.04
C LYS A 108 1.02 4.94 -34.59
N MET A 109 2.12 5.63 -34.35
CA MET A 109 2.48 6.23 -33.06
C MET A 109 2.27 7.74 -33.11
N GLY A 110 1.88 8.33 -31.97
CA GLY A 110 1.63 9.76 -31.84
C GLY A 110 0.19 10.15 -32.14
N SER A 111 -0.08 11.45 -32.04
CA SER A 111 -1.41 12.03 -32.11
C SER A 111 -1.65 12.77 -33.43
N ALA A 112 -2.88 12.69 -33.94
CA ALA A 112 -3.28 13.40 -35.14
C ALA A 112 -3.28 14.91 -34.88
N ASN A 113 -3.03 15.70 -35.94
CA ASN A 113 -2.99 17.17 -35.84
C ASN A 113 -4.32 17.81 -35.38
N SER A 114 -5.42 17.06 -35.43
CA SER A 114 -6.76 17.50 -34.99
C SER A 114 -6.99 17.37 -33.48
N LEU A 115 -6.12 16.66 -32.73
CA LEU A 115 -6.28 16.40 -31.30
C LEU A 115 -5.47 17.40 -30.45
N PRO A 116 -5.93 17.80 -29.25
CA PRO A 116 -5.38 18.97 -28.54
C PRO A 116 -3.98 18.79 -27.95
N TYR A 117 -3.44 17.57 -27.87
CA TYR A 117 -2.14 17.28 -27.27
C TYR A 117 -1.01 17.46 -28.29
N HIS A 118 -0.41 18.64 -28.30
CA HIS A 118 0.63 19.01 -29.28
C HIS A 118 1.93 18.23 -29.11
N ASP A 119 2.31 17.88 -27.87
CA ASP A 119 3.58 17.18 -27.56
C ASP A 119 3.58 15.71 -28.02
N GLU A 120 2.41 15.16 -28.35
CA GLU A 120 2.25 13.79 -28.86
C GLU A 120 2.35 13.71 -30.39
N ARG A 121 2.52 14.85 -31.08
CA ARG A 121 2.56 14.94 -32.55
C ARG A 121 3.99 14.82 -33.09
N PRO A 122 4.16 14.48 -34.38
CA PRO A 122 3.14 14.06 -35.34
C PRO A 122 2.84 12.56 -35.25
N GLN A 123 1.64 12.18 -35.67
CA GLN A 123 1.34 10.77 -35.93
C GLN A 123 2.18 10.25 -37.11
N HIS A 124 2.89 9.14 -36.92
CA HIS A 124 3.77 8.54 -37.93
C HIS A 124 3.77 7.00 -37.84
N GLU A 125 4.25 6.31 -38.88
CA GLU A 125 4.36 4.84 -38.87
C GLU A 125 5.62 4.39 -38.17
N VAL A 126 5.46 3.38 -37.31
CA VAL A 126 6.54 2.69 -36.63
C VAL A 126 6.44 1.21 -36.93
N THR A 127 7.52 0.63 -37.43
CA THR A 127 7.66 -0.82 -37.64
C THR A 127 8.63 -1.39 -36.63
N LEU A 128 8.16 -2.36 -35.84
CA LEU A 128 8.99 -3.06 -34.85
C LEU A 128 9.09 -4.55 -35.20
N GLN A 129 10.26 -5.13 -34.94
CA GLN A 129 10.42 -6.58 -34.89
C GLN A 129 9.76 -7.15 -33.63
N SER A 130 9.64 -8.48 -33.54
CA SER A 130 9.13 -9.15 -32.35
C SER A 130 10.00 -8.87 -31.13
N PHE A 131 9.40 -8.45 -30.02
CA PHE A 131 10.10 -8.15 -28.77
C PHE A 131 9.33 -8.68 -27.55
N SER A 132 9.96 -8.66 -26.38
CA SER A 132 9.30 -9.01 -25.12
C SER A 132 9.12 -7.76 -24.25
N MET A 133 7.96 -7.61 -23.61
CA MET A 133 7.72 -6.57 -22.61
C MET A 133 7.08 -7.17 -21.36
N SER A 134 7.27 -6.53 -20.21
CA SER A 134 6.55 -6.93 -19.00
C SER A 134 5.05 -6.71 -19.19
N ARG A 135 4.24 -7.64 -18.67
CA ARG A 135 2.77 -7.52 -18.74
C ARG A 135 2.25 -6.36 -17.90
N TYR A 136 2.96 -6.06 -16.81
CA TYR A 136 2.61 -5.05 -15.83
C TYR A 136 3.82 -4.14 -15.62
N GLU A 137 3.56 -2.97 -15.02
CA GLU A 137 4.62 -2.14 -14.44
C GLU A 137 5.40 -2.96 -13.41
N ILE A 138 6.70 -2.69 -13.31
CA ILE A 138 7.55 -3.39 -12.36
C ILE A 138 7.13 -2.99 -10.95
N THR A 139 6.91 -3.97 -10.09
CA THR A 139 6.46 -3.71 -8.72
C THR A 139 7.63 -3.47 -7.78
N PHE A 140 7.38 -2.89 -6.60
CA PHE A 140 8.39 -2.82 -5.55
C PHE A 140 8.91 -4.20 -5.14
N GLU A 141 8.03 -5.21 -5.04
CA GLU A 141 8.41 -6.60 -4.76
C GLU A 141 9.38 -7.18 -5.80
N GLU A 142 9.22 -6.82 -7.08
CA GLU A 142 10.10 -7.27 -8.16
C GLU A 142 11.40 -6.43 -8.25
N TYR A 143 11.36 -5.14 -7.91
CA TYR A 143 12.50 -4.22 -7.99
C TYR A 143 13.46 -4.31 -6.79
N ASP A 144 12.94 -4.50 -5.57
CA ASP A 144 13.76 -4.50 -4.34
C ASP A 144 14.88 -5.56 -4.35
N PRO A 145 14.66 -6.81 -4.83
CA PRO A 145 15.73 -7.78 -4.99
C PRO A 145 16.81 -7.31 -5.99
N PHE A 146 16.41 -6.66 -7.08
CA PHE A 146 17.35 -6.08 -8.05
C PHE A 146 18.20 -5.00 -7.38
N ALA A 147 17.60 -4.05 -6.69
CA ALA A 147 18.30 -2.95 -6.04
C ALA A 147 19.30 -3.46 -4.99
N LYS A 148 18.88 -4.42 -4.14
CA LYS A 148 19.75 -5.06 -3.15
C LYS A 148 20.91 -5.81 -3.80
N ALA A 149 20.66 -6.55 -4.88
CA ALA A 149 21.68 -7.34 -5.57
C ALA A 149 22.72 -6.48 -6.31
N THR A 150 22.37 -5.26 -6.68
CA THR A 150 23.22 -4.33 -7.44
C THR A 150 23.79 -3.19 -6.58
N GLY A 151 23.37 -3.09 -5.31
CA GLY A 151 23.83 -2.04 -4.39
C GLY A 151 23.15 -0.69 -4.55
N HIS A 152 22.01 -0.63 -5.26
CA HIS A 152 21.20 0.58 -5.33
C HIS A 152 20.41 0.79 -4.02
N SER A 153 20.21 2.06 -3.65
CA SER A 153 19.27 2.42 -2.58
C SER A 153 17.85 2.04 -2.97
N LEU A 154 17.04 1.60 -2.01
CA LEU A 154 15.63 1.35 -2.26
C LEU A 154 14.90 2.68 -2.53
N PRO A 155 14.08 2.76 -3.60
CA PRO A 155 13.32 3.96 -3.88
C PRO A 155 12.22 4.19 -2.83
N ASP A 156 11.99 5.46 -2.52
CA ASP A 156 10.93 5.92 -1.61
C ASP A 156 9.54 5.62 -2.18
N ASP A 157 8.62 5.14 -1.35
CA ASP A 157 7.25 4.79 -1.74
C ASP A 157 6.22 5.88 -1.41
N ARG A 158 6.66 7.05 -0.93
CA ARG A 158 5.85 8.18 -0.46
C ARG A 158 4.85 7.82 0.63
N GLY A 159 5.06 6.73 1.37
CA GLY A 159 4.12 6.20 2.34
C GLY A 159 2.86 5.58 1.73
N TRP A 160 2.82 5.34 0.41
CA TRP A 160 1.69 4.69 -0.26
C TRP A 160 1.70 3.16 -0.13
N GLY A 161 2.77 2.62 0.44
CA GLY A 161 3.02 1.19 0.58
C GLY A 161 3.78 0.60 -0.61
N ARG A 162 4.33 -0.60 -0.38
CA ARG A 162 5.19 -1.33 -1.33
C ARG A 162 4.48 -2.56 -1.91
N GLU A 163 5.20 -3.67 -2.03
CA GLU A 163 4.73 -4.97 -2.53
C GLU A 163 4.35 -4.93 -4.02
N LYS A 164 3.09 -5.24 -4.34
CA LYS A 164 2.58 -5.38 -5.71
C LYS A 164 2.24 -4.04 -6.39
N ARG A 165 2.49 -2.92 -5.71
CA ARG A 165 2.36 -1.58 -6.30
C ARG A 165 3.52 -1.31 -7.26
N PRO A 166 3.31 -0.54 -8.33
CA PRO A 166 4.39 -0.12 -9.22
C PRO A 166 5.49 0.61 -8.45
N VAL A 167 6.74 0.28 -8.73
CA VAL A 167 7.87 1.03 -8.22
C VAL A 167 7.84 2.44 -8.80
N ILE A 168 8.09 3.44 -7.95
CA ILE A 168 8.16 4.86 -8.33
C ILE A 168 9.49 5.44 -7.87
N ASN A 169 9.82 6.65 -8.35
CA ASN A 169 11.04 7.37 -7.96
C ASN A 169 12.35 6.60 -8.30
N VAL A 170 12.41 6.02 -9.50
CA VAL A 170 13.60 5.34 -10.07
C VAL A 170 14.14 6.16 -11.25
N ASN A 171 15.47 6.31 -11.37
CA ASN A 171 16.16 7.09 -12.41
C ASN A 171 17.33 6.32 -13.03
#